data_AF-A0A0U0WBD9-F1
#
_entry.id   AF-A0A0U0WBD9-F1
#
_cell.length_a   1.000
_cell.length_b   1.000
_cell.length_c   1.000
_cell.angle_alpha   90.00
_cell.angle_beta   90.00
_cell.angle_gamma   90.00
#
_symmetry.space_group_name_H-M   'P 1'
#
loop_
_entity.id
_entity.type
_entity.pdbx_description
1 polymer ?
#
loop_
_entity_poly.entity_id
_entity_poly.type
_entity_poly.pdbx_seq_one_letter_code
_entity_poly.pdbx_strand_id
1 'polypeptide(L)'
;MSYTWDDEAGALLAPSARGTVRVLGGPGTGKTSLLVDAAVARIRSGAEPESVLLLTGSGRLGMRARNALTTALLGAHRGGGASAVRDPLVRTVHGYAYAVCDRISAIRCRTWSPRSAA
;
A
#
# COMPACT_ATOMS: atom_id res chain seq x y z
N MET A 1 -12.62 13.63 -0.99
CA MET A 1 -12.01 14.94 -1.27
C MET A 1 -11.21 14.79 -2.54
N SER A 2 -11.59 15.48 -3.60
CA SER A 2 -10.84 15.51 -4.86
C SER A 2 -9.70 16.52 -4.73
N TYR A 3 -8.46 16.04 -4.77
CA TYR A 3 -7.29 16.90 -4.91
C TYR A 3 -6.99 17.03 -6.40
N THR A 4 -6.61 18.23 -6.84
CA THR A 4 -6.01 18.47 -8.15
C THR A 4 -4.51 18.60 -7.96
N TRP A 5 -3.75 17.75 -8.62
CA TRP A 5 -2.29 17.74 -8.54
C TRP A 5 -1.71 18.67 -9.60
N ASP A 6 -0.66 19.40 -9.25
CA ASP A 6 0.16 20.13 -10.21
C ASP A 6 0.97 19.15 -11.09
N ASP A 7 1.72 19.67 -12.06
CA ASP A 7 2.48 18.85 -13.00
C ASP A 7 3.57 18.01 -12.31
N GLU A 8 4.21 18.56 -11.28
CA GLU A 8 5.25 17.86 -10.50
C GLU A 8 4.68 16.66 -9.74
N ALA A 9 3.56 16.86 -9.03
CA ALA A 9 2.84 15.78 -8.35
C ALA A 9 2.15 14.85 -9.33
N GLY A 10 1.70 15.35 -10.49
CA GLY A 10 1.12 14.57 -11.57
C GLY A 10 2.09 13.57 -12.19
N ALA A 11 3.38 13.93 -12.27
CA ALA A 11 4.43 13.03 -12.75
C ALA A 11 4.54 11.73 -11.92
N LEU A 12 4.22 11.78 -10.61
CA LEU A 12 4.17 10.59 -9.74
C LEU A 12 3.01 9.64 -10.04
N LEU A 13 1.94 10.14 -10.66
CA LEU A 13 0.76 9.36 -11.03
C LEU A 13 0.91 8.69 -12.40
N ALA A 14 1.92 9.08 -13.18
CA ALA A 14 2.17 8.50 -14.49
C ALA A 14 2.50 7.01 -14.38
N PRO A 15 1.96 6.14 -15.26
CA PRO A 15 2.31 4.71 -15.30
C PRO A 15 3.80 4.44 -15.49
N SER A 16 4.53 5.38 -16.09
CA SER A 16 5.98 5.35 -16.31
C SER A 16 6.79 5.79 -15.08
N ALA A 17 6.16 6.32 -14.04
CA ALA A 17 6.85 6.76 -12.83
C ALA A 17 7.57 5.59 -12.16
N ARG A 18 8.89 5.68 -12.04
CA ARG A 18 9.78 4.67 -11.45
C ARG A 18 10.89 5.36 -10.66
N GLY A 19 11.52 4.61 -9.76
CA GLY A 19 12.61 5.10 -8.92
C GLY A 19 12.16 5.63 -7.57
N THR A 20 13.08 6.26 -6.85
CA THR A 20 12.85 6.79 -5.51
C THR A 20 12.51 8.28 -5.60
N VAL A 21 11.35 8.66 -5.07
CA VAL A 21 10.88 10.04 -5.06
C VAL A 21 10.62 10.49 -3.63
N ARG A 22 10.96 11.74 -3.32
CA ARG A 22 10.65 12.38 -2.04
C ARG A 22 9.62 13.48 -2.26
N VAL A 23 8.43 13.29 -1.70
CA VAL A 23 7.37 14.31 -1.72
C VAL A 23 7.58 15.27 -0.56
N LEU A 24 7.78 16.56 -0.87
CA LEU A 24 7.92 17.64 0.09
C LEU A 24 6.65 18.50 0.11
N GLY A 25 6.29 19.04 1.27
CA GLY A 25 5.18 19.98 1.40
C GLY A 25 4.81 20.24 2.85
N GLY A 26 4.19 21.39 3.14
CA GLY A 26 3.75 21.77 4.48
C GLY A 26 2.61 20.89 5.05
N PRO A 27 2.24 21.04 6.33
CA PRO A 27 1.08 20.36 6.90
C PRO A 27 -0.19 20.60 6.06
N GLY A 28 -1.00 19.57 5.85
CA GLY A 28 -2.28 19.70 5.13
C GLY A 28 -2.20 19.76 3.60
N THR A 29 -1.01 19.78 2.97
CA THR A 29 -0.85 19.86 1.50
C THR A 29 -1.23 18.59 0.72
N GLY A 30 -1.97 17.66 1.34
CA GLY A 30 -2.45 16.46 0.63
C GLY A 30 -1.43 15.36 0.39
N LYS A 31 -0.21 15.39 0.97
CA LYS A 31 0.82 14.33 0.80
C LYS A 31 0.28 12.90 0.93
N THR A 32 -0.54 12.64 1.95
CA THR A 32 -1.17 11.33 2.15
C THR A 32 -2.09 10.97 0.99
N SER A 33 -2.89 11.93 0.53
CA SER A 33 -3.80 11.75 -0.60
C SER A 33 -3.03 11.52 -1.90
N LEU A 34 -1.93 12.23 -2.13
CA LEU A 34 -1.06 12.01 -3.30
C LEU A 34 -0.50 10.58 -3.31
N LEU A 35 -0.02 10.08 -2.16
CA LEU A 35 0.49 8.72 -2.05
C LEU A 35 -0.60 7.66 -2.26
N VAL A 36 -1.83 7.92 -1.80
CA VAL A 36 -2.99 7.05 -2.08
C VAL A 36 -3.32 7.06 -3.58
N ASP A 37 -3.38 8.24 -4.20
CA ASP A 37 -3.68 8.38 -5.62
C ASP A 37 -2.59 7.72 -6.48
N ALA A 38 -1.32 7.84 -6.10
CA ALA A 38 -0.20 7.17 -6.77
C ALA A 38 -0.31 5.64 -6.67
N ALA A 39 -0.66 5.11 -5.49
CA ALA A 39 -0.91 3.68 -5.31
C ALA A 39 -2.08 3.19 -6.18
N VAL A 40 -3.18 3.95 -6.23
CA VAL A 40 -4.33 3.64 -7.09
C VAL A 40 -3.97 3.70 -8.57
N ALA A 41 -3.25 4.74 -9.01
CA ALA A 41 -2.79 4.88 -10.38
C ALA A 41 -1.88 3.71 -10.79
N ARG A 42 -1.00 3.28 -9.88
CA ARG A 42 -0.13 2.13 -10.09
C ARG A 42 -0.91 0.83 -10.27
N ILE A 43 -1.91 0.57 -9.43
CA ILE A 43 -2.77 -0.62 -9.55
C ILE A 43 -3.57 -0.56 -10.86
N ARG A 44 -4.14 0.60 -11.20
CA ARG A 44 -4.85 0.81 -12.47
C ARG A 44 -3.97 0.65 -13.70
N SER A 45 -2.67 0.93 -13.58
CA SER A 45 -1.70 0.66 -14.65
C SER A 45 -1.35 -0.83 -14.83
N GLY A 46 -2.01 -1.73 -14.11
CA GLY A 46 -1.83 -3.19 -14.21
C GLY A 46 -0.94 -3.80 -13.13
N ALA A 47 -0.57 -3.04 -12.09
CA ALA A 47 0.15 -3.63 -10.96
C ALA A 47 -0.83 -4.42 -10.08
N GLU A 48 -0.43 -5.64 -9.69
CA GLU A 48 -1.20 -6.43 -8.73
C GLU A 48 -1.33 -5.67 -7.39
N PRO A 49 -2.51 -5.55 -6.79
CA PRO A 49 -2.71 -4.85 -5.52
C PRO A 49 -1.77 -5.32 -4.40
N GLU A 50 -1.45 -6.63 -4.35
CA GLU A 50 -0.55 -7.22 -3.36
C GLU A 50 0.91 -6.76 -3.50
N SER A 51 1.29 -6.26 -4.68
CA SER A 51 2.63 -5.72 -4.95
C SER A 51 2.82 -4.30 -4.39
N VAL A 52 1.74 -3.66 -3.92
CA VAL A 52 1.75 -2.28 -3.41
C VAL A 52 1.66 -2.29 -1.88
N LEU A 53 2.70 -1.73 -1.24
CA LEU A 53 2.79 -1.56 0.21
C LEU A 53 2.77 -0.07 0.56
N LEU A 54 1.78 0.35 1.35
CA LEU A 54 1.70 1.69 1.91
C LEU A 54 2.02 1.66 3.40
N LEU A 55 3.16 2.23 3.77
CA LEU A 55 3.60 2.35 5.16
C LEU A 55 3.22 3.71 5.75
N THR A 56 2.60 3.68 6.93
CA THR A 56 2.20 4.90 7.64
C THR A 56 2.88 5.01 9.00
N GLY A 57 3.06 6.24 9.48
CA GLY A 57 3.69 6.50 10.78
C GLY A 57 2.79 6.22 11.99
N SER A 58 1.46 6.25 11.83
CA SER A 58 0.51 6.04 12.92
C SER A 58 -0.68 5.17 12.51
N GLY A 59 -1.25 4.44 13.47
CA GLY A 59 -2.38 3.53 13.22
C GLY A 59 -3.62 4.23 12.69
N ARG A 60 -3.94 5.43 13.20
CA ARG A 60 -5.09 6.22 12.73
C ARG A 60 -4.91 6.68 11.27
N LEU A 61 -3.69 7.06 10.88
CA LEU A 61 -3.39 7.41 9.50
C LEU A 61 -3.49 6.17 8.59
N GLY A 62 -3.02 5.01 9.08
CA GLY A 62 -3.17 3.72 8.39
C GLY A 62 -4.63 3.38 8.07
N MET A 63 -5.54 3.49 9.03
CA MET A 63 -6.97 3.22 8.79
C MET A 63 -7.57 4.17 7.75
N ARG A 64 -7.26 5.47 7.82
CA ARG A 64 -7.76 6.44 6.83
C ARG A 64 -7.24 6.15 5.42
N ALA A 65 -5.95 5.86 5.30
CA ALA A 65 -5.34 5.53 4.02
C ALA A 65 -5.90 4.23 3.44
N ARG A 66 -6.13 3.22 4.29
CA ARG A 66 -6.79 1.97 3.88
C ARG A 66 -8.20 2.23 3.36
N ASN A 67 -9.04 2.93 4.12
CA ASN A 67 -10.41 3.22 3.69
C ASN A 67 -10.44 4.03 2.38
N ALA A 68 -9.51 4.97 2.20
CA ALA A 68 -9.37 5.73 0.96
C ALA A 68 -8.98 4.83 -0.22
N LEU A 69 -8.00 3.94 -0.04
CA LEU A 69 -7.60 2.95 -1.05
C LEU A 69 -8.75 2.00 -1.42
N THR A 70 -9.39 1.37 -0.44
CA THR A 70 -10.52 0.47 -0.67
C THR A 70 -11.65 1.19 -1.40
N THR A 71 -11.98 2.41 -0.99
CA THR A 71 -13.02 3.23 -1.65
C THR A 71 -12.66 3.55 -3.10
N ALA A 72 -11.41 3.94 -3.37
CA ALA A 72 -10.93 4.26 -4.71
C ALA A 72 -10.88 3.04 -5.64
N LEU A 73 -10.56 1.86 -5.11
CA LEU A 73 -10.54 0.60 -5.84
C LEU A 73 -11.96 0.07 -6.12
N LEU A 74 -12.85 0.11 -5.13
CA LEU A 74 -14.27 -0.26 -5.30
C LEU A 74 -14.99 0.67 -6.29
N GLY A 75 -14.72 1.98 -6.24
CA GLY A 75 -15.25 2.95 -7.18
C GLY A 75 -14.79 2.69 -8.63
N ALA A 76 -13.58 2.14 -8.81
CA ALA A 76 -13.04 1.78 -10.12
C ALA A 76 -13.57 0.44 -10.66
N HIS A 77 -14.01 -0.48 -9.79
CA HIS A 77 -14.48 -1.82 -10.15
C HIS A 77 -15.92 -1.90 -10.65
N ARG A 78 -16.64 -0.76 -10.80
CA ARG A 78 -18.02 -0.74 -11.31
C ARG A 78 -18.19 -1.16 -12.79
N GLY A 79 -17.12 -1.59 -13.47
CA GLY A 79 -17.13 -1.94 -14.90
C GLY A 79 -16.67 -3.34 -15.29
N GLY A 80 -16.32 -4.24 -14.35
CA GLY A 80 -15.82 -5.57 -14.70
C GLY A 80 -15.80 -6.52 -13.51
N GLY A 81 -16.11 -7.80 -13.78
CA GLY A 81 -16.48 -8.84 -12.82
C GLY A 81 -15.67 -8.90 -11.53
N ALA A 82 -16.37 -9.30 -10.46
CA ALA A 82 -15.88 -9.47 -9.10
C ALA A 82 -14.72 -10.47 -9.00
N SER A 83 -13.53 -10.09 -9.45
CA SER A 83 -12.30 -10.67 -8.95
C SER A 83 -12.15 -10.14 -7.53
N ALA A 84 -12.04 -11.04 -6.55
CA ALA A 84 -11.83 -10.66 -5.16
C ALA A 84 -10.66 -9.67 -5.10
N VAL A 85 -10.97 -8.38 -4.92
CA VAL A 85 -9.97 -7.32 -4.88
C VAL A 85 -9.11 -7.61 -3.67
N ARG A 86 -7.94 -8.18 -3.91
CA ARG A 86 -6.97 -8.41 -2.86
C ARG A 86 -6.51 -7.04 -2.40
N ASP A 87 -6.72 -6.75 -1.13
CA ASP A 87 -6.61 -5.40 -0.59
C ASP A 87 -5.11 -5.01 -0.52
N PRO A 88 -4.69 -3.83 -1.00
CA PRO A 88 -3.32 -3.37 -0.87
C PRO A 88 -2.86 -3.40 0.59
N LEU A 89 -1.59 -3.73 0.83
CA LEU A 89 -1.07 -3.82 2.18
C LEU A 89 -0.85 -2.41 2.74
N VAL A 90 -1.79 -1.91 3.54
CA VAL A 90 -1.62 -0.69 4.33
C VAL A 90 -1.29 -1.06 5.76
N ARG A 91 -0.10 -0.65 6.24
CA ARG A 91 0.38 -0.99 7.57
C ARG A 91 1.13 0.17 8.20
N THR A 92 1.21 0.16 9.52
CA THR A 92 2.25 0.96 10.20
C THR A 92 3.61 0.32 9.98
N VAL A 93 4.69 1.10 10.13
CA VAL A 93 6.06 0.55 10.07
C VAL A 93 6.25 -0.59 11.08
N HIS A 94 5.80 -0.40 12.32
CA HIS A 94 5.87 -1.43 13.37
C HIS A 94 5.03 -2.67 13.03
N GLY A 95 3.81 -2.49 12.51
CA GLY A 95 2.97 -3.62 12.11
C GLY A 95 3.52 -4.39 10.91
N TYR A 96 4.24 -3.71 10.02
CA TYR A 96 4.98 -4.37 8.95
C TYR A 96 6.16 -5.17 9.50
N ALA A 97 7.00 -4.57 10.35
CA ALA A 97 8.13 -5.25 10.98
C ALA A 97 7.70 -6.51 11.74
N TYR A 98 6.64 -6.40 12.55
CA TYR A 98 6.06 -7.54 13.27
C TYR A 98 5.70 -8.69 12.32
N ALA A 99 5.01 -8.40 11.22
CA ALA A 99 4.60 -9.44 10.29
C ALA A 99 5.76 -10.09 9.51
N VAL A 100 6.84 -9.34 9.27
CA VAL A 100 8.07 -9.90 8.72
C VAL A 100 8.69 -10.89 9.70
N CYS A 101 8.81 -10.51 10.98
CA CYS A 101 9.32 -11.39 12.03
C CYS A 101 8.47 -12.65 12.19
N ASP A 102 7.14 -12.50 12.25
CA ASP A 102 6.19 -13.61 12.36
C ASP A 102 6.33 -14.61 11.20
N ARG A 103 6.43 -14.10 9.96
CA ARG A 103 6.65 -14.94 8.77
C ARG A 103 7.98 -15.71 8.85
N ILE A 104 9.06 -15.06 9.27
CA ILE A 104 10.38 -15.71 9.41
C ILE A 104 10.34 -16.79 10.49
N SER A 105 9.72 -16.50 11.64
CA SER A 105 9.56 -17.46 12.74
C SER A 105 8.75 -18.69 12.30
N ALA A 106 7.65 -18.48 11.56
CA ALA A 106 6.84 -19.58 11.04
C ALA A 106 7.62 -20.50 10.08
N ILE A 107 8.48 -19.94 9.23
CA ILE A 107 9.35 -20.73 8.34
C ILE A 107 10.38 -21.52 9.16
N ARG A 108 11.00 -20.90 10.17
CA ARG A 108 11.98 -21.55 11.04
C ARG A 108 11.39 -22.67 11.89
N CYS A 109 10.18 -22.50 12.42
CA CYS A 109 9.49 -23.56 13.16
C CYS A 109 9.13 -24.76 12.28
N ARG A 110 8.85 -24.57 10.98
CA ARG A 110 8.63 -25.70 10.06
C ARG A 110 9.89 -26.53 9.80
N THR A 111 11.07 -25.93 9.95
CA THR A 111 12.36 -26.64 9.81
C THR A 111 12.84 -27.32 11.09
N TRP A 112 12.20 -27.03 12.24
CA TRP A 112 12.51 -27.68 13.51
C TRP A 112 11.52 -28.83 13.75
N SER A 113 12.03 -30.06 13.72
CA SER A 113 11.28 -31.27 14.11
C SER A 113 11.72 -31.68 15.53
N PRO A 114 10.79 -31.87 16.49
CA PRO A 114 11.14 -32.33 17.84
C PRO A 114 11.86 -33.69 17.88
N ARG A 115 11.81 -34.47 16.78
CA ARG A 115 12.40 -35.81 16.69
C ARG A 115 13.89 -35.82 16.32
N SER A 116 14.51 -34.68 16.02
CA SER A 116 15.95 -34.61 15.69
C SER A 116 16.84 -34.23 16.87
N ALA A 117 16.29 -34.17 18.09
CA ALA A 117 17.00 -33.83 19.33
C ALA A 117 16.97 -34.97 20.38
N ALA A 118 16.59 -36.19 19.96
CA ALA A 118 16.68 -37.43 20.74
C ALA A 118 17.60 -38.40 20.00
#